data_AF-A0A3N1V361-F1
#
_entry.id   AF-A0A3N1V361-F1
#
_cell.length_a   1.000
_cell.length_b   1.000
_cell.length_c   1.000
_cell.angle_alpha   90.00
_cell.angle_beta   90.00
_cell.angle_gamma   90.00
#
_symmetry.space_group_name_H-M   'P 1'
#
loop_
_entity.id
_entity.type
_entity.pdbx_description
1 polymer ?
#
loop_
_entity_poly.entity_id
_entity_poly.type
_entity_poly.pdbx_seq_one_letter_code
_entity_poly.pdbx_strand_id
1 'polypeptide(L)'
;MNAPRGGDAFSHVPVPAGGSGPAWSAEPDAAGEVREPERALRGLVVTASNRASAGVYADRGGPLLAEGLEKLGFAVDGPRVVPDGDPVEQALREGVAAGYDVILTTGGTGISPTDRTPDATARVLDYEVPGIPQAIRAEGLAKVATAALSRGLAGVAGHTLIVNLPGSPGGVRDGLAVLARILPHAVDQIRGGDHPRPAEPHGSTS
;
A
#
# COMPACT_ATOMS: atom_id res chain seq x y z
N MET A 1 11.08 -89.33 -4.61
CA MET A 1 10.41 -89.06 -5.91
C MET A 1 10.01 -87.60 -5.93
N ASN A 2 10.48 -86.88 -6.95
CA ASN A 2 10.05 -85.58 -7.52
C ASN A 2 9.37 -84.48 -6.66
N ALA A 3 10.02 -83.31 -6.69
CA ALA A 3 9.43 -81.96 -6.66
C ALA A 3 8.72 -81.64 -8.02
N PRO A 4 8.30 -80.40 -8.40
CA PRO A 4 8.40 -79.08 -7.73
C PRO A 4 7.19 -78.11 -7.95
N ARG A 5 7.41 -76.83 -7.57
CA ARG A 5 6.88 -75.53 -8.10
C ARG A 5 6.09 -74.74 -7.04
N GLY A 6 6.29 -73.43 -6.82
CA GLY A 6 7.18 -72.39 -7.34
C GLY A 6 7.05 -71.18 -6.38
N GLY A 7 7.67 -70.03 -6.55
CA GLY A 7 8.60 -69.52 -7.53
C GLY A 7 9.28 -68.26 -6.97
N ASP A 8 10.51 -68.10 -7.42
CA ASP A 8 11.18 -66.88 -7.88
C ASP A 8 11.47 -65.71 -6.91
N ALA A 9 12.76 -65.62 -6.63
CA ALA A 9 13.52 -64.46 -6.21
C ALA A 9 13.58 -63.39 -7.32
N PHE A 10 13.63 -62.11 -6.95
CA PHE A 10 14.40 -61.02 -7.59
C PHE A 10 14.37 -59.82 -6.61
N SER A 11 15.43 -59.58 -5.86
CA SER A 11 16.61 -58.76 -6.20
C SER A 11 16.52 -57.37 -5.57
N HIS A 12 17.35 -57.18 -4.54
CA HIS A 12 17.75 -55.88 -4.00
C HIS A 12 18.16 -54.93 -5.13
N VAL A 13 17.53 -53.75 -5.17
CA VAL A 13 17.99 -52.61 -5.95
C VAL A 13 18.78 -51.68 -4.99
N PRO A 14 20.01 -51.25 -5.33
CA PRO A 14 20.77 -50.32 -4.50
C PRO A 14 20.24 -48.89 -4.61
N VAL A 15 20.34 -48.17 -3.49
CA VAL A 15 20.09 -46.73 -3.38
C VAL A 15 21.26 -45.97 -4.03
N PRO A 16 21.04 -45.08 -5.01
CA PRO A 16 22.09 -44.19 -5.48
C PRO A 16 22.24 -43.00 -4.51
N ALA A 17 23.48 -42.82 -4.04
CA ALA A 17 23.95 -41.58 -3.44
C ALA A 17 24.32 -40.59 -4.55
N GLY A 18 24.02 -39.31 -4.34
CA GLY A 18 24.57 -38.18 -5.11
C GLY A 18 23.60 -37.59 -6.13
N GLY A 19 23.04 -36.43 -5.78
CA GLY A 19 22.22 -35.63 -6.67
C GLY A 19 21.97 -34.25 -6.06
N SER A 20 23.02 -33.42 -6.08
CA SER A 20 22.92 -31.97 -5.90
C SER A 20 21.92 -31.42 -6.92
N GLY A 21 20.70 -31.11 -6.48
CA GLY A 21 19.77 -30.29 -7.24
C GLY A 21 20.38 -28.90 -7.47
N PRO A 22 20.04 -28.21 -8.57
CA PRO A 22 20.76 -27.03 -9.00
C PRO A 22 20.67 -25.95 -7.92
N ALA A 23 21.85 -25.52 -7.45
CA ALA A 23 22.02 -24.22 -6.84
C ALA A 23 21.44 -23.20 -7.83
N TRP A 24 20.49 -22.39 -7.38
CA TRP A 24 20.00 -21.27 -8.15
C TRP A 24 21.16 -20.29 -8.27
N SER A 25 21.90 -20.38 -9.38
CA SER A 25 22.88 -19.37 -9.74
C SER A 25 22.08 -18.13 -10.12
N ALA A 26 22.02 -17.16 -9.21
CA ALA A 26 21.67 -15.80 -9.59
C ALA A 26 22.72 -15.35 -10.60
N GLU A 27 22.31 -15.14 -11.86
CA GLU A 27 23.15 -14.45 -12.83
C GLU A 27 23.33 -13.02 -12.31
N PRO A 28 24.58 -12.57 -12.04
CA PRO A 28 24.80 -11.22 -11.59
C PRO A 28 24.49 -10.26 -12.75
N ASP A 29 23.59 -9.32 -12.50
CA ASP A 29 23.50 -8.13 -13.33
C ASP A 29 24.84 -7.38 -13.29
N ALA A 30 25.14 -6.60 -14.33
CA ALA A 30 26.48 -6.07 -14.64
C ALA A 30 27.10 -5.10 -13.60
N ALA A 31 26.55 -5.01 -12.39
CA ALA A 31 27.02 -4.23 -11.26
C ALA A 31 27.14 -4.99 -9.93
N GLY A 32 27.03 -6.32 -9.90
CA GLY A 32 27.42 -7.13 -8.73
C GLY A 32 26.67 -6.86 -7.41
N GLU A 33 25.54 -6.15 -7.44
CA GLU A 33 24.65 -6.02 -6.29
C GLU A 33 23.64 -7.16 -6.29
N VAL A 34 23.74 -8.03 -5.29
CA VAL A 34 22.65 -8.94 -4.95
C VAL A 34 21.52 -8.08 -4.40
N ARG A 35 20.53 -7.75 -5.23
CA ARG A 35 19.29 -7.12 -4.73
C ARG A 35 18.60 -8.14 -3.84
N GLU A 36 18.65 -7.90 -2.52
CA GLU A 36 17.79 -8.56 -1.55
C GLU A 36 16.37 -8.63 -2.13
N PRO A 37 15.65 -9.76 -2.02
CA PRO A 37 14.33 -9.89 -2.59
C PRO A 37 13.47 -8.72 -2.11
N GLU A 38 12.98 -7.92 -3.06
CA GLU A 38 12.31 -6.67 -2.74
C GLU A 38 11.10 -6.96 -1.86
N ARG A 39 11.19 -6.53 -0.59
CA ARG A 39 10.11 -6.69 0.38
C ARG A 39 8.83 -6.10 -0.22
N ALA A 40 7.75 -6.87 -0.19
CA ALA A 40 6.44 -6.43 -0.67
C ALA A 40 6.03 -5.13 0.04
N LEU A 41 5.56 -4.16 -0.75
CA LEU A 41 5.06 -2.88 -0.21
C LEU A 41 3.83 -3.14 0.65
N ARG A 42 3.80 -2.57 1.86
CA ARG A 42 2.73 -2.75 2.84
C ARG A 42 1.87 -1.51 2.94
N GLY A 43 0.56 -1.71 2.86
CA GLY A 43 -0.46 -0.67 3.00
C GLY A 43 -1.33 -0.89 4.23
N LEU A 44 -1.73 0.18 4.91
CA LEU A 44 -2.77 0.14 5.96
C LEU A 44 -3.95 1.01 5.54
N VAL A 45 -5.16 0.50 5.69
CA VAL A 45 -6.39 1.28 5.50
C VAL A 45 -7.08 1.56 6.84
N VAL A 46 -7.42 2.83 7.08
CA VAL A 46 -8.13 3.27 8.29
C VAL A 46 -9.41 4.01 7.90
N THR A 47 -10.54 3.55 8.41
CA THR A 47 -11.82 4.27 8.26
C THR A 47 -12.10 5.07 9.51
N ALA A 48 -12.10 6.40 9.39
CA ALA A 48 -12.47 7.32 10.46
C ALA A 48 -13.98 7.62 10.38
N SER A 49 -14.75 7.00 11.27
CA SER A 49 -16.20 7.18 11.31
C SER A 49 -16.79 6.87 12.68
N ASN A 50 -17.36 7.89 13.32
CA ASN A 50 -18.10 7.74 14.58
C ASN A 50 -19.31 6.80 14.44
N ARG A 51 -19.96 6.78 13.27
CA ARG A 51 -21.16 5.96 13.05
C ARG A 51 -20.83 4.52 12.67
N ALA A 52 -19.77 4.29 11.88
CA ALA A 52 -19.38 2.94 11.52
C ALA A 52 -18.71 2.20 12.69
N SER A 53 -17.89 2.91 13.48
CA SER A 53 -17.32 2.33 14.71
C SER A 53 -18.37 1.96 15.75
N ALA A 54 -19.49 2.70 15.81
CA ALA A 54 -20.64 2.38 16.65
C ALA A 54 -21.61 1.33 16.06
N GLY A 55 -21.30 0.76 14.88
CA GLY A 55 -22.14 -0.25 14.23
C GLY A 55 -23.46 0.27 13.64
N VAL A 56 -23.64 1.60 13.54
CA VAL A 56 -24.89 2.21 13.06
C VAL A 56 -25.03 2.09 11.54
N TYR A 57 -23.93 2.16 10.81
CA TYR A 57 -23.89 1.94 9.35
C TYR A 57 -22.67 1.10 8.97
N ALA A 58 -22.82 0.30 7.91
CA ALA A 58 -21.71 -0.42 7.31
C ALA A 58 -20.69 0.54 6.69
N ASP A 59 -19.40 0.25 6.88
CA ASP A 59 -18.32 0.93 6.17
C ASP A 59 -18.36 0.53 4.69
N ARG A 60 -18.43 1.54 3.82
CA ARG A 60 -18.37 1.38 2.36
C ARG A 60 -17.10 1.99 1.76
N GLY A 61 -16.43 2.89 2.49
CA GLY A 61 -15.24 3.58 2.00
C GLY A 61 -14.00 2.72 2.19
N GLY A 62 -13.84 2.13 3.39
CA GLY A 62 -12.69 1.31 3.75
C GLY A 62 -12.47 0.13 2.79
N PRO A 63 -13.49 -0.70 2.51
CA PRO A 63 -13.32 -1.83 1.58
C PRO A 63 -12.91 -1.39 0.18
N LEU A 64 -13.48 -0.30 -0.34
CA LEU A 64 -13.11 0.24 -1.66
C LEU A 64 -11.68 0.75 -1.68
N LEU A 65 -11.23 1.37 -0.59
CA LEU A 65 -9.88 1.90 -0.46
C LEU A 65 -8.85 0.76 -0.34
N ALA A 66 -9.17 -0.30 0.39
CA ALA A 66 -8.35 -1.51 0.49
C ALA A 66 -8.20 -2.20 -0.87
N GLU A 67 -9.31 -2.50 -1.55
CA GLU A 67 -9.30 -3.11 -2.88
C GLU A 67 -8.51 -2.24 -3.89
N GLY A 68 -8.67 -0.92 -3.82
CA GLY A 68 -7.92 0.01 -4.66
C GLY A 68 -6.42 -0.04 -4.42
N LEU A 69 -6.00 -0.11 -3.15
CA LEU A 69 -4.59 -0.16 -2.77
C LEU A 69 -3.95 -1.52 -3.10
N GLU A 70 -4.69 -2.62 -2.94
CA GLU A 70 -4.26 -3.97 -3.38
C GLU A 70 -3.99 -4.02 -4.89
N LYS A 71 -4.87 -3.40 -5.70
CA LYS A 71 -4.67 -3.28 -7.15
C LYS A 71 -3.43 -2.48 -7.55
N LEU A 72 -2.89 -1.68 -6.65
CA LEU A 72 -1.64 -0.95 -6.83
C LEU A 72 -0.40 -1.76 -6.39
N GLY A 73 -0.57 -3.01 -5.98
CA GLY A 73 0.53 -3.93 -5.66
C GLY A 73 0.93 -3.95 -4.19
N PHE A 74 0.13 -3.39 -3.29
CA PHE A 74 0.41 -3.39 -1.86
C PHE A 74 -0.20 -4.64 -1.19
N ALA A 75 0.52 -5.21 -0.23
CA ALA A 75 -0.04 -6.10 0.78
C ALA A 75 -0.80 -5.24 1.80
N VAL A 76 -2.14 -5.31 1.78
CA VAL A 76 -3.00 -4.39 2.54
C VAL A 76 -3.52 -5.03 3.81
N ASP A 77 -3.33 -4.34 4.93
CA ASP A 77 -3.98 -4.62 6.20
C ASP A 77 -5.16 -3.65 6.41
N GLY A 78 -6.30 -4.14 6.90
CA GLY A 78 -7.52 -3.35 7.17
C GLY A 78 -8.70 -3.65 6.22
N PRO A 79 -9.74 -2.81 6.18
CA PRO A 79 -9.85 -1.52 6.86
C PRO A 79 -10.03 -1.63 8.38
N ARG A 80 -9.23 -0.86 9.14
CA ARG A 80 -9.46 -0.65 10.57
C ARG A 80 -10.46 0.48 10.77
N VAL A 81 -11.65 0.17 11.27
CA VAL A 81 -12.67 1.18 11.56
C VAL A 81 -12.46 1.74 12.97
N VAL A 82 -12.31 3.06 13.08
CA VAL A 82 -12.11 3.78 14.35
C VAL A 82 -13.03 5.00 14.44
N PRO A 83 -13.37 5.47 15.66
CA PRO A 83 -13.95 6.80 15.83
C PRO A 83 -13.02 7.89 15.32
N ASP A 84 -13.58 9.02 14.90
CA ASP A 84 -12.80 10.17 14.42
C ASP A 84 -12.08 10.87 15.59
N GLY A 85 -10.95 11.53 15.32
CA GLY A 85 -10.10 12.20 16.31
C GLY A 85 -8.95 11.34 16.82
N ASP A 86 -8.73 11.33 18.13
CA ASP A 86 -7.55 10.70 18.75
C ASP A 86 -7.36 9.20 18.40
N PRO A 87 -8.41 8.38 18.20
CA PRO A 87 -8.24 7.00 17.74
C PRO A 87 -7.61 6.90 16.34
N VAL A 88 -7.82 7.91 15.47
CA VAL A 88 -7.16 7.98 14.16
C VAL A 88 -5.66 8.23 14.36
N GLU A 89 -5.29 9.21 15.20
CA GLU A 89 -3.89 9.48 15.51
C GLU A 89 -3.18 8.22 16.02
N GLN A 90 -3.80 7.51 16.96
CA GLN A 90 -3.23 6.27 17.50
C GLN A 90 -3.04 5.21 16.41
N ALA A 91 -4.02 5.02 15.53
CA ALA A 91 -3.91 4.08 14.41
C ALA A 91 -2.80 4.47 13.42
N LEU A 92 -2.63 5.76 13.14
CA LEU A 92 -1.55 6.26 12.30
C LEU A 92 -0.18 6.01 12.94
N ARG A 93 -0.01 6.33 14.22
CA ARG A 93 1.26 6.09 14.95
C ARG A 93 1.62 4.62 15.02
N GLU A 94 0.65 3.74 15.28
CA GLU A 94 0.84 2.29 15.26
C GLU A 94 1.25 1.80 13.86
N GLY A 95 0.64 2.35 12.80
CA GLY A 95 1.02 2.04 11.43
C GLY A 95 2.46 2.46 11.11
N VAL A 96 2.84 3.69 11.47
CA VAL A 96 4.21 4.17 11.29
C VAL A 96 5.21 3.29 12.05
N ALA A 97 4.93 2.96 13.31
CA ALA A 97 5.78 2.09 14.12
C ALA A 97 5.87 0.65 13.58
N ALA A 98 4.81 0.15 12.96
CA ALA A 98 4.77 -1.17 12.29
C ALA A 98 5.45 -1.17 10.91
N GLY A 99 5.97 -0.02 10.45
CA GLY A 99 6.72 0.11 9.21
C GLY A 99 5.89 -0.14 7.95
N TYR A 100 4.63 0.31 7.91
CA TYR A 100 3.87 0.37 6.65
C TYR A 100 4.50 1.42 5.72
N ASP A 101 4.49 1.14 4.42
CA ASP A 101 5.01 2.07 3.42
C ASP A 101 3.96 3.15 3.10
N VAL A 102 2.67 2.79 3.16
CA VAL A 102 1.53 3.70 2.96
C VAL A 102 0.44 3.48 3.99
N ILE A 103 -0.14 4.57 4.49
CA ILE A 103 -1.40 4.55 5.25
C ILE A 103 -2.43 5.44 4.54
N LEU A 104 -3.55 4.86 4.13
CA LEU A 104 -4.67 5.60 3.56
C LEU A 104 -5.82 5.67 4.56
N THR A 105 -6.30 6.88 4.84
CA THR A 105 -7.50 7.07 5.67
C THR A 105 -8.70 7.45 4.81
N THR A 106 -9.91 7.11 5.25
CA THR A 106 -11.15 7.60 4.66
C THR A 106 -12.13 8.08 5.72
N GLY A 107 -12.74 9.25 5.50
CA GLY A 107 -13.68 9.86 6.43
C GLY A 107 -13.06 10.91 7.35
N GLY A 108 -13.93 11.71 7.97
CA GLY A 108 -13.51 12.76 8.93
C GLY A 108 -12.76 13.95 8.34
N THR A 109 -12.78 14.12 7.00
CA THR A 109 -12.05 15.21 6.31
C THR A 109 -12.91 16.41 5.97
N GLY A 110 -14.20 16.43 6.33
CA GLY A 110 -15.10 17.53 6.02
C GLY A 110 -14.94 18.73 6.96
N ILE A 111 -15.96 19.58 6.96
CA ILE A 111 -16.07 20.77 7.81
C ILE A 111 -17.07 20.59 8.97
N SER A 112 -17.51 19.35 9.24
CA SER A 112 -18.33 19.07 10.41
C SER A 112 -17.52 19.34 11.69
N PRO A 113 -18.13 19.80 12.79
CA PRO A 113 -17.43 19.96 14.08
C PRO A 113 -16.77 18.67 14.60
N THR A 114 -17.24 17.52 14.13
CA THR A 114 -16.70 16.20 14.50
C THR A 114 -15.63 15.67 13.56
N ASP A 115 -15.40 16.32 12.41
CA ASP A 115 -14.41 15.90 11.44
C ASP A 115 -13.01 16.26 11.96
N ARG A 116 -12.22 15.28 12.38
CA ARG A 116 -10.93 15.52 13.06
C ARG A 116 -9.77 14.72 12.48
N THR A 117 -9.99 13.91 11.44
CA THR A 117 -8.93 13.14 10.74
C THR A 117 -7.74 14.02 10.30
N PRO A 118 -7.93 15.21 9.67
CA PRO A 118 -6.80 16.06 9.30
C PRO A 118 -6.00 16.54 10.51
N ASP A 119 -6.70 16.96 11.57
CA ASP A 119 -6.10 17.46 12.82
C ASP A 119 -5.30 16.36 13.54
N ALA A 120 -5.80 15.12 13.52
CA ALA A 120 -5.10 13.94 14.02
C ALA A 120 -3.88 13.59 13.16
N THR A 121 -4.03 13.65 11.84
CA THR A 121 -2.96 13.37 10.88
C THR A 121 -1.81 14.36 11.03
N ALA A 122 -2.11 15.66 11.13
CA ALA A 122 -1.11 16.72 11.27
C ALA A 122 -0.17 16.51 12.48
N ARG A 123 -0.63 15.88 13.56
CA ARG A 123 0.18 15.60 14.76
C ARG A 123 1.15 14.42 14.57
N VAL A 124 0.98 13.63 13.51
CA VAL A 124 1.80 12.45 13.20
C VAL A 124 2.83 12.75 12.11
N LEU A 125 2.52 13.67 11.19
CA LEU A 125 3.40 14.00 10.07
C LEU A 125 4.69 14.70 10.53
N ASP A 126 5.80 14.30 9.95
CA ASP A 126 7.07 15.03 10.03
C ASP A 126 7.05 16.23 9.08
N TYR A 127 6.47 16.05 7.88
CA TYR A 127 6.24 17.10 6.92
C TYR A 127 5.04 16.80 6.00
N GLU A 128 4.41 17.86 5.49
CA GLU A 128 3.28 17.76 4.58
C GLU A 128 3.72 17.71 3.11
N VAL A 129 2.90 17.03 2.29
CA VAL A 129 2.99 17.01 0.82
C VAL A 129 1.69 17.60 0.27
N PRO A 130 1.55 18.94 0.22
CA PRO A 130 0.28 19.60 -0.06
C PRO A 130 -0.26 19.36 -1.47
N GLY A 131 0.61 18.98 -2.43
CA GLY A 131 0.23 18.70 -3.82
C GLY A 131 -0.75 17.51 -3.96
N ILE A 132 -0.64 16.50 -3.09
CA ILE A 132 -1.52 15.31 -3.14
C ILE A 132 -2.98 15.67 -2.82
N PRO A 133 -3.31 16.29 -1.66
CA PRO A 133 -4.69 16.64 -1.37
C PRO A 133 -5.24 17.72 -2.31
N GLN A 134 -4.38 18.58 -2.87
CA GLN A 134 -4.78 19.51 -3.94
C GLN A 134 -5.24 18.76 -5.20
N ALA A 135 -4.48 17.77 -5.66
CA ALA A 135 -4.84 16.95 -6.82
C ALA A 135 -6.13 16.14 -6.58
N ILE A 136 -6.29 15.56 -5.39
CA ILE A 136 -7.53 14.83 -5.02
C ILE A 136 -8.75 15.76 -5.05
N ARG A 137 -8.64 16.97 -4.48
CA ARG A 137 -9.71 17.95 -4.54
C ARG A 137 -10.02 18.36 -5.97
N ALA A 138 -9.01 18.59 -6.82
CA ALA A 138 -9.19 18.96 -8.22
C ALA A 138 -9.92 17.87 -9.01
N GLU A 139 -9.54 16.61 -8.82
CA GLU A 139 -10.20 15.44 -9.44
C GLU A 139 -11.67 15.32 -9.03
N GLY A 140 -11.98 15.59 -7.75
CA GLY A 140 -13.36 15.60 -7.25
C GLY A 140 -14.16 16.83 -7.69
N LEU A 141 -13.53 18.00 -7.77
CA LEU A 141 -14.14 19.28 -8.18
C LEU A 141 -14.71 19.23 -9.60
N ALA A 142 -14.06 18.47 -10.49
CA ALA A 142 -14.56 18.22 -11.83
C ALA A 142 -15.94 17.50 -11.85
N LYS A 143 -16.32 16.86 -10.73
CA LYS A 143 -17.54 16.06 -10.60
C LYS A 143 -18.55 16.69 -9.64
N VAL A 144 -18.09 17.20 -8.50
CA VAL A 144 -18.94 17.73 -7.43
C VAL A 144 -18.27 18.93 -6.75
N ALA A 145 -18.93 20.09 -6.74
CA ALA A 145 -18.37 21.33 -6.19
C ALA A 145 -17.95 21.22 -4.71
N THR A 146 -18.66 20.42 -3.92
CA THR A 146 -18.38 20.22 -2.48
C THR A 146 -17.06 19.48 -2.23
N ALA A 147 -16.43 18.88 -3.25
CA ALA A 147 -15.10 18.27 -3.10
C ALA A 147 -14.05 19.29 -2.62
N ALA A 148 -14.22 20.58 -2.94
CA ALA A 148 -13.36 21.66 -2.45
C ALA A 148 -13.31 21.77 -0.92
N LEU A 149 -14.36 21.31 -0.22
CA LEU A 149 -14.46 21.45 1.24
C LEU A 149 -13.63 20.42 2.01
N SER A 150 -13.05 19.43 1.33
CA SER A 150 -12.21 18.43 2.00
C SER A 150 -10.94 19.06 2.55
N ARG A 151 -10.76 18.97 3.87
CA ARG A 151 -9.56 19.37 4.61
C ARG A 151 -8.49 18.27 4.70
N GLY A 152 -8.67 17.17 3.97
CA GLY A 152 -7.72 16.04 4.01
C GLY A 152 -6.28 16.49 3.75
N LEU A 153 -5.34 15.90 4.51
CA LEU A 153 -3.91 16.13 4.38
C LEU A 153 -3.23 14.95 3.70
N ALA A 154 -2.00 15.19 3.25
CA ALA A 154 -1.04 14.13 2.95
C ALA A 154 0.34 14.56 3.42
N GLY A 155 1.17 13.60 3.81
CA GLY A 155 2.53 13.87 4.27
C GLY A 155 3.27 12.60 4.61
N VAL A 156 4.50 12.77 5.10
CA VAL A 156 5.38 11.67 5.49
C VAL A 156 5.57 11.69 7.00
N ALA A 157 5.61 10.49 7.59
CA ALA A 157 6.02 10.23 8.96
C ALA A 157 7.01 9.06 8.96
N GLY A 158 8.27 9.29 9.34
CA GLY A 158 9.37 8.35 9.16
C GLY A 158 9.55 7.99 7.69
N HIS A 159 9.26 6.72 7.35
CA HIS A 159 9.28 6.20 5.98
C HIS A 159 7.88 5.85 5.46
N THR A 160 6.84 6.39 6.09
CA THR A 160 5.45 6.08 5.77
C THR A 160 4.76 7.28 5.13
N LEU A 161 4.19 7.09 3.94
CA LEU A 161 3.32 8.08 3.32
C LEU A 161 1.90 7.95 3.88
N ILE A 162 1.35 9.04 4.41
CA ILE A 162 -0.02 9.09 4.95
C ILE A 162 -0.87 10.00 4.05
N VAL A 163 -2.06 9.54 3.64
CA VAL A 163 -2.99 10.32 2.82
C VAL A 163 -4.42 10.20 3.36
N ASN A 164 -5.10 11.33 3.56
CA ASN A 164 -6.51 11.35 3.92
C ASN A 164 -7.40 11.49 2.67
N LEU A 165 -8.29 10.53 2.46
CA LEU A 165 -9.31 10.56 1.43
C LEU A 165 -10.68 10.95 2.01
N PRO A 166 -11.58 11.54 1.19
CA PRO A 166 -12.96 11.78 1.60
C PRO A 166 -13.68 10.50 2.03
N GLY A 167 -14.70 10.64 2.88
CA GLY A 167 -15.51 9.52 3.37
C GLY A 167 -16.60 9.01 2.42
N SER A 168 -16.86 9.71 1.31
CA SER A 168 -17.86 9.28 0.33
C SER A 168 -17.24 8.26 -0.65
N PRO A 169 -17.98 7.23 -1.11
CA PRO A 169 -17.46 6.28 -2.09
C PRO A 169 -16.95 6.94 -3.38
N GLY A 170 -17.59 8.03 -3.81
CA GLY A 170 -17.12 8.84 -4.95
C GLY A 170 -15.77 9.48 -4.67
N GLY A 171 -15.61 10.14 -3.51
CA GLY A 171 -14.34 10.76 -3.15
C GLY A 171 -13.20 9.77 -2.89
N VAL A 172 -13.50 8.55 -2.41
CA VAL A 172 -12.52 7.46 -2.32
C VAL A 172 -12.02 7.08 -3.72
N ARG A 173 -12.93 6.91 -4.70
CA ARG A 173 -12.57 6.59 -6.09
C ARG A 173 -11.76 7.71 -6.74
N ASP A 174 -12.14 8.96 -6.51
CA ASP A 174 -11.39 10.13 -7.00
C ASP A 174 -9.98 10.16 -6.41
N GLY A 175 -9.84 9.93 -5.11
CA GLY A 175 -8.55 9.83 -4.44
C GLY A 175 -7.69 8.69 -5.00
N LEU A 176 -8.25 7.49 -5.16
CA LEU A 176 -7.56 6.35 -5.77
C LEU A 176 -7.11 6.64 -7.21
N ALA A 177 -7.91 7.34 -8.02
CA ALA A 177 -7.55 7.70 -9.38
C ALA A 177 -6.36 8.67 -9.45
N VAL A 178 -6.20 9.55 -8.45
CA VAL A 178 -4.99 10.38 -8.29
C VAL A 178 -3.82 9.53 -7.81
N LEU A 179 -4.03 8.76 -6.73
CA LEU A 179 -2.97 7.98 -6.10
C LEU A 179 -2.38 6.92 -7.03
N ALA A 180 -3.18 6.29 -7.89
CA ALA A 180 -2.69 5.32 -8.88
C ALA A 180 -1.58 5.88 -9.79
N ARG A 181 -1.54 7.20 -10.00
CA ARG A 181 -0.55 7.87 -10.85
C ARG A 181 0.74 8.22 -10.12
N ILE A 182 0.72 8.31 -8.79
CA ILE A 182 1.82 8.88 -8.00
C ILE A 182 2.35 7.97 -6.91
N LEU A 183 1.54 7.05 -6.39
CA LEU A 183 1.84 6.29 -5.18
C LEU A 183 3.06 5.36 -5.35
N PRO A 184 3.23 4.61 -6.46
CA PRO A 184 4.41 3.77 -6.64
C PRO A 184 5.71 4.58 -6.60
N HIS A 185 5.74 5.72 -7.31
CA HIS A 185 6.91 6.60 -7.36
C HIS A 185 7.19 7.28 -6.01
N ALA A 186 6.14 7.77 -5.33
CA ALA A 186 6.30 8.44 -4.04
C ALA A 186 6.87 7.49 -2.98
N VAL A 187 6.42 6.24 -2.95
CA VAL A 187 6.91 5.24 -2.00
C VAL A 187 8.35 4.84 -2.30
N ASP A 188 8.70 4.65 -3.56
CA ASP A 188 10.08 4.39 -4.00
C ASP A 188 11.05 5.50 -3.54
N GLN A 189 10.67 6.77 -3.74
CA GLN A 189 11.45 7.92 -3.27
C GLN A 189 11.64 7.95 -1.75
N ILE A 190 10.59 7.68 -0.97
CA ILE A 190 10.65 7.67 0.49
C ILE A 190 11.56 6.55 1.03
N ARG A 191 11.66 5.43 0.29
CA ARG A 191 12.58 4.32 0.60
C ARG A 191 14.03 4.59 0.17
N GLY A 192 14.29 5.71 -0.52
CA GLY A 192 15.62 6.09 -0.98
C GLY A 192 16.01 5.48 -2.33
N GLY A 193 15.03 5.12 -3.18
CA GLY A 193 15.29 4.69 -4.55
C GLY A 193 15.93 5.81 -5.39
N ASP A 194 17.06 5.49 -6.05
CA ASP A 194 17.71 6.37 -7.03
C ASP A 194 16.91 6.35 -8.35
N HIS A 195 16.57 7.53 -8.88
CA HIS A 195 15.97 7.61 -10.22
C HIS A 195 17.02 7.70 -11.33
N PRO A 196 16.81 7.00 -12.47
CA PRO A 196 17.39 7.42 -13.72
C PRO A 196 16.81 8.79 -14.09
N ARG A 197 17.70 9.76 -14.36
CA ARG A 197 17.31 11.08 -14.89
C ARG A 197 16.43 10.91 -16.14
N PRO A 198 15.35 11.70 -16.32
CA PRO A 198 14.64 11.75 -17.58
C PRO A 198 15.63 12.05 -18.71
N ALA A 199 15.62 11.25 -19.78
CA ALA A 199 16.46 11.50 -20.94
C ALA A 199 16.18 12.91 -21.47
N GLU A 200 17.22 13.75 -21.56
CA GLU A 200 17.12 15.06 -22.17
C GLU A 200 16.61 14.90 -23.61
N PRO A 201 15.65 15.73 -24.06
CA PRO A 201 15.31 15.76 -25.47
C PRO A 201 16.54 16.28 -26.22
N HIS A 202 17.18 15.38 -26.98
CA HIS A 202 18.23 15.78 -27.91
C HIS A 202 17.70 16.86 -28.84
N GLY A 203 18.25 18.06 -28.71
CA GLY A 203 17.98 19.16 -29.61
C GLY A 203 18.36 18.75 -31.03
N SER A 204 17.38 18.67 -31.91
CA SER A 204 17.63 18.64 -33.34
C SER A 204 17.91 20.06 -33.81
N THR A 205 19.18 20.41 -33.91
CA THR A 205 19.63 21.46 -34.82
C THR A 205 19.47 20.97 -36.26
N SER A 206 18.66 21.66 -37.04
CA SER A 206 18.82 21.82 -38.50
C SER A 206 18.26 23.17 -38.89
#